data_AF-A0A8J4NUS3-F1
#
_entry.id   AF-A0A8J4NUS3-F1
#
_cell.length_a   1.000
_cell.length_b   1.000
_cell.length_c   1.000
_cell.angle_alpha   90.00
_cell.angle_beta   90.00
_cell.angle_gamma   90.00
#
_symmetry.space_group_name_H-M   'P 1'
#
loop_
_entity.id
_entity.type
_entity.pdbx_description
1 polymer ?
#
loop_
_entity_poly.entity_id
_entity_poly.type
_entity_poly.pdbx_seq_one_letter_code
_entity_poly.pdbx_strand_id
1 'polypeptide(L)'
;LGEGLGAKETPQQRYQRLQHEVQELVREVEQIQSMVKESAAEEELTPMALARQVEGLKQQLVSSHLEKLLGPTAAIDFADPDGALAKRLLQQLEVAKCSKAVPGKSPAKALAPTGDAVTFELYWRPEQDQFAQTAKVS
;
A
#
# COMPACT_ATOMS: atom_id res chain seq x y z
N LEU A 1 -53.03 42.69 -6.74
CA LEU A 1 -54.44 42.51 -6.31
C LEU A 1 -54.84 41.08 -6.61
N GLY A 2 -54.93 40.23 -5.58
CA GLY A 2 -55.31 38.83 -5.74
C GLY A 2 -55.17 37.95 -4.51
N GLU A 3 -55.16 38.52 -3.29
CA GLU A 3 -55.47 37.74 -2.08
C GLU A 3 -56.98 37.50 -2.06
N GLY A 4 -57.39 36.30 -2.41
CA GLY A 4 -58.79 35.88 -2.49
C GLY A 4 -59.16 34.91 -1.37
N LEU A 5 -59.19 35.40 -0.13
CA LEU A 5 -59.95 34.75 0.95
C LEU A 5 -61.44 34.80 0.59
N GLY A 6 -61.99 33.73 0.00
CA GLY A 6 -63.45 33.54 -0.06
C GLY A 6 -64.07 32.87 -1.30
N ALA A 7 -63.34 32.61 -2.39
CA ALA A 7 -63.86 31.86 -3.53
C ALA A 7 -63.11 30.53 -3.66
N LYS A 8 -63.83 29.41 -3.84
CA LYS A 8 -63.20 28.12 -4.16
C LYS A 8 -62.33 28.33 -5.41
N GLU A 9 -61.04 27.97 -5.31
CA GLU A 9 -60.09 28.06 -6.42
C GLU A 9 -60.70 27.45 -7.68
N THR A 10 -60.57 28.13 -8.82
CA THR A 10 -60.89 27.49 -10.10
C THR A 10 -59.90 26.34 -10.35
N PRO A 11 -60.30 25.27 -11.08
CA PRO A 11 -59.38 24.16 -11.39
C PRO A 11 -58.07 24.61 -12.03
N GLN A 12 -58.12 25.65 -12.88
CA GLN A 12 -56.95 26.24 -13.54
C GLN A 12 -55.98 26.90 -12.55
N GLN A 13 -56.50 27.69 -11.60
CA GLN A 13 -55.68 28.33 -10.56
C GLN A 13 -55.04 27.28 -9.64
N ARG A 14 -55.79 26.24 -9.27
CA ARG A 14 -55.28 25.13 -8.46
C ARG A 14 -54.13 24.40 -9.16
N TYR A 15 -54.27 24.15 -10.47
CA TYR A 15 -53.21 23.54 -11.26
C TYR A 15 -51.94 24.39 -11.28
N GLN A 16 -52.06 25.69 -11.51
CA GLN A 16 -50.92 26.60 -11.50
C GLN A 16 -50.24 26.66 -10.13
N ARG A 17 -51.00 26.77 -9.03
CA ARG A 17 -50.43 26.73 -7.67
C ARG A 17 -49.69 25.43 -7.42
N LEU A 18 -50.32 24.29 -7.71
CA LEU A 18 -49.71 22.99 -7.49
C LEU A 18 -48.46 22.78 -8.35
N GLN A 19 -48.43 23.31 -9.58
CA GLN A 19 -47.24 23.26 -10.43
C GLN A 19 -46.06 24.00 -9.80
N HIS A 20 -46.29 25.20 -9.25
CA HIS A 20 -45.24 25.95 -8.55
C HIS A 20 -44.80 25.22 -7.28
N GLU A 21 -45.74 24.75 -6.46
CA GLU A 21 -45.43 23.99 -5.23
C GLU A 21 -44.61 22.73 -5.54
N VAL A 22 -44.95 21.99 -6.61
CA VAL A 22 -44.17 20.83 -7.03
C VAL A 22 -42.78 21.23 -7.50
N GLN A 23 -42.63 22.32 -8.25
CA GLN A 23 -41.32 22.81 -8.69
C GLN A 23 -40.45 23.29 -7.53
N GLU A 24 -41.03 23.98 -6.54
CA GLU A 24 -40.34 24.37 -5.31
C GLU A 24 -39.91 23.14 -4.53
N LEU A 25 -40.80 22.17 -4.35
CA LEU A 25 -40.48 20.92 -3.66
C LEU A 25 -39.34 20.15 -4.35
N VAL A 26 -39.34 20.07 -5.68
CA VAL A 26 -38.24 19.44 -6.44
C VAL A 26 -36.92 20.16 -6.16
N ARG A 27 -36.92 21.49 -6.19
CA ARG A 27 -35.72 22.30 -5.95
C ARG A 27 -35.20 22.15 -4.52
N GLU A 28 -36.10 22.12 -3.54
CA GLU A 28 -35.75 21.88 -2.13
C GLU A 28 -35.14 20.50 -1.92
N VAL A 29 -35.71 19.46 -2.54
CA VAL A 29 -35.16 18.10 -2.47
C VAL A 29 -33.78 18.01 -3.12
N GLU A 30 -33.57 18.64 -4.27
CA GLU A 30 -32.25 18.72 -4.91
C GLU A 30 -31.22 19.42 -4.01
N GLN A 31 -31.62 20.52 -3.37
CA GLN A 31 -30.76 21.27 -2.45
C GLN A 31 -30.41 20.44 -1.20
N ILE A 32 -31.39 19.75 -0.61
CA ILE A 32 -31.17 18.83 0.51
C ILE A 32 -30.22 17.70 0.09
N GLN A 33 -30.41 17.12 -1.10
CA GLN A 33 -29.53 16.07 -1.61
C GLN A 33 -28.09 16.56 -1.81
N SER A 34 -27.90 17.79 -2.29
CA SER A 34 -26.57 18.40 -2.42
C SER A 34 -25.89 18.59 -1.06
N MET A 35 -26.60 19.17 -0.09
CA MET A 35 -26.07 19.39 1.25
C MET A 35 -25.71 18.07 1.95
N VAL A 36 -26.52 17.03 1.79
CA VAL A 36 -26.23 15.70 2.34
C VAL A 36 -24.97 15.08 1.71
N LYS A 37 -24.76 15.25 0.40
CA LYS A 37 -23.54 14.77 -0.28
C LYS A 37 -22.30 15.50 0.21
N GLU A 38 -22.38 16.81 0.42
CA GLU A 38 -21.28 17.63 0.95
C GLU A 38 -20.97 17.25 2.41
N SER A 39 -21.99 17.13 3.27
CA SER A 39 -21.79 16.69 4.66
C SER A 39 -21.28 15.26 4.78
N ALA A 40 -21.66 14.34 3.89
CA ALA A 40 -21.10 12.99 3.86
C ALA A 40 -19.61 13.00 3.48
N ALA A 41 -19.20 13.88 2.56
CA ALA A 41 -17.79 14.05 2.21
C ALA A 41 -16.96 14.68 3.35
N GLU A 42 -17.56 15.58 4.14
CA GLU A 42 -16.94 16.12 5.36
C GLU A 42 -16.86 15.07 6.48
N GLU A 43 -17.84 14.16 6.59
CA GLU A 43 -17.84 13.07 7.58
C GLU A 43 -16.72 12.05 7.33
N GLU A 44 -16.36 11.81 6.05
CA GLU A 44 -15.20 10.97 5.69
C GLU A 44 -13.86 11.60 6.10
N LEU A 45 -13.81 12.91 6.32
CA LEU A 45 -12.63 13.61 6.88
C LEU A 45 -12.63 13.52 8.40
N THR A 46 -12.71 12.30 8.93
CA THR A 46 -12.63 12.05 10.36
C THR A 46 -11.26 12.52 10.90
N PRO A 47 -11.18 13.18 12.07
CA PRO A 47 -9.90 13.64 12.63
C PRO A 47 -8.83 12.54 12.75
N MET A 48 -9.25 11.30 12.98
CA MET A 48 -8.38 10.12 13.00
C MET A 48 -7.76 9.81 11.62
N ALA A 49 -8.53 9.96 10.53
CA ALA A 49 -8.03 9.73 9.18
C ALA A 49 -6.96 10.77 8.80
N LEU A 50 -7.19 12.04 9.15
CA LEU A 50 -6.22 13.11 8.97
C LEU A 50 -4.96 12.87 9.80
N ALA A 51 -5.09 12.45 11.07
CA ALA A 51 -3.95 12.11 11.92
C ALA A 51 -3.08 10.99 11.31
N ARG A 52 -3.70 9.94 10.75
CA ARG A 52 -2.99 8.86 10.04
C ARG A 52 -2.25 9.36 8.80
N GLN A 53 -2.87 10.26 8.02
CA GLN A 53 -2.21 10.86 6.86
C GLN A 53 -0.97 11.67 7.28
N VAL A 54 -1.11 12.49 8.32
CA VAL A 54 0.00 13.28 8.87
C VAL A 54 1.12 12.39 9.40
N GLU A 55 0.79 11.29 10.08
CA GLU A 55 1.79 10.32 10.54
C GLU A 55 2.52 9.64 9.38
N GLY A 56 1.80 9.27 8.32
CA GLY A 56 2.40 8.74 7.09
C GLY A 56 3.37 9.73 6.44
N LEU A 57 2.98 11.00 6.33
CA LEU A 57 3.83 12.06 5.79
C LEU A 57 5.07 12.29 6.66
N LYS A 58 4.92 12.28 7.99
CA LYS A 58 6.05 12.34 8.93
C LYS A 58 7.04 11.20 8.67
N GLN A 59 6.55 9.98 8.52
CA GLN A 59 7.39 8.81 8.26
C GLN A 59 8.15 8.96 6.93
N GLN A 60 7.48 9.41 5.86
CA GLN A 60 8.13 9.66 4.56
C GLN A 60 9.23 10.72 4.65
N LEU A 61 8.97 11.81 5.38
CA LEU A 61 9.94 12.88 5.57
C LEU A 61 11.18 12.36 6.31
N VAL A 62 10.99 11.61 7.39
CA VAL A 62 12.08 11.00 8.16
C VAL A 62 12.87 10.03 7.29
N SER A 63 12.21 9.17 6.53
CA SER A 63 12.88 8.24 5.61
C SER A 63 13.71 8.96 4.55
N SER A 64 13.17 10.02 3.93
CA SER A 64 13.92 10.83 2.95
C SER A 64 15.11 11.55 3.58
N HIS A 65 14.97 12.03 4.81
CA HIS A 65 16.08 12.64 5.53
C HIS A 65 17.17 11.62 5.87
N LEU A 66 16.78 10.43 6.32
CA LEU A 66 17.70 9.32 6.57
C LEU A 66 18.45 8.91 5.31
N GLU A 67 17.79 8.82 4.16
CA GLU A 67 18.44 8.53 2.87
C GLU A 67 19.50 9.58 2.51
N LYS A 68 19.24 10.87 2.77
CA LYS A 68 20.23 11.94 2.56
C LYS A 68 21.43 11.85 3.51
N LEU A 69 21.21 11.43 4.76
CA LEU A 69 22.27 11.31 5.77
C LEU A 69 23.14 10.07 5.55
N LEU A 70 22.50 8.94 5.25
CA LEU A 70 23.16 7.64 5.09
C LEU A 70 23.72 7.47 3.67
N GLY A 71 23.15 8.16 2.69
CA GLY A 71 23.46 8.04 1.28
C GLY A 71 22.69 6.91 0.59
N PRO A 72 22.58 6.96 -0.76
CA PRO A 72 21.70 6.06 -1.54
C PRO A 72 22.13 4.59 -1.55
N THR A 73 23.35 4.28 -1.08
CA THR A 73 23.90 2.91 -1.08
C THR A 73 23.99 2.31 0.32
N ALA A 74 23.53 3.01 1.36
CA ALA A 74 23.56 2.50 2.73
C ALA A 74 22.49 1.42 2.94
N ALA A 75 22.91 0.16 2.81
CA ALA A 75 22.09 -0.99 3.20
C ALA A 75 22.17 -1.16 4.73
N ILE A 76 21.06 -0.87 5.42
CA ILE A 76 20.91 -1.16 6.85
C ILE A 76 20.29 -2.55 6.97
N ASP A 77 21.08 -3.52 7.43
CA ASP A 77 20.57 -4.83 7.85
C ASP A 77 20.38 -4.82 9.37
N PHE A 78 19.12 -4.82 9.82
CA PHE A 78 18.79 -4.88 11.25
C PHE A 78 19.03 -6.28 11.85
N ALA A 79 19.13 -7.34 11.04
CA ALA A 79 19.40 -8.69 11.49
C ALA A 79 20.90 -8.95 11.73
N ASP A 80 21.78 -8.25 11.01
CA ASP A 80 23.24 -8.32 11.17
C ASP A 80 23.90 -6.94 11.08
N PRO A 81 23.75 -6.08 12.11
CA PRO A 81 24.22 -4.69 12.06
C PRO A 81 25.76 -4.57 11.90
N ASP A 82 26.52 -5.53 12.41
CA ASP A 82 27.99 -5.54 12.36
C ASP A 82 28.57 -6.41 11.22
N GLY A 83 27.69 -7.05 10.42
CA GLY A 83 28.09 -8.04 9.43
C GLY A 83 28.80 -9.26 10.04
N ALA A 84 28.54 -9.57 11.32
CA ALA A 84 29.24 -10.61 12.07
C ALA A 84 28.82 -12.00 11.63
N LEU A 85 27.55 -12.20 11.26
CA LEU A 85 27.07 -13.47 10.72
C LEU A 85 27.71 -13.76 9.37
N ALA A 86 27.77 -12.75 8.49
CA ALA A 86 28.44 -12.87 7.20
C ALA A 86 29.93 -13.24 7.36
N LYS A 87 30.66 -12.55 8.25
CA LYS A 87 32.07 -12.84 8.56
C LYS A 87 32.26 -14.25 9.12
N ARG A 88 31.42 -14.67 10.05
CA ARG A 88 31.46 -16.01 10.65
C ARG A 88 31.22 -17.09 9.61
N LEU A 89 30.24 -16.91 8.74
CA LEU A 89 29.93 -17.86 7.67
C LEU A 89 31.11 -17.99 6.70
N LEU A 90 31.69 -16.87 6.27
CA LEU A 90 32.90 -16.89 5.42
C LEU A 90 34.06 -17.65 6.08
N GLN A 91 34.28 -17.41 7.37
CA GLN A 91 35.33 -18.10 8.13
C GLN A 91 35.07 -19.60 8.25
N GLN A 92 33.83 -20.01 8.53
CA GLN A 92 33.42 -21.42 8.59
C GLN A 92 33.61 -22.13 7.25
N LEU A 93 33.30 -21.46 6.14
CA LEU A 93 33.52 -21.98 4.79
C LEU A 93 35.01 -22.16 4.45
N GLU A 94 35.86 -21.21 4.84
CA GLU A 94 37.31 -21.33 4.64
C GLU A 94 37.92 -22.48 5.46
N VAL A 95 37.48 -22.68 6.71
CA VAL A 95 37.88 -23.83 7.53
C VAL A 95 37.47 -25.15 6.86
N ALA A 96 36.23 -25.24 6.36
CA ALA A 96 35.73 -26.41 5.66
C ALA A 96 36.38 -26.66 4.28
N LYS A 97 36.94 -25.62 3.64
CA LYS A 97 37.74 -25.76 2.40
C LYS A 97 39.13 -26.32 2.71
N CYS A 98 39.79 -25.85 3.76
CA CYS A 98 41.10 -26.34 4.18
C CYS A 98 41.10 -27.81 4.64
N SER A 99 39.99 -28.32 5.18
CA SER A 99 39.88 -29.73 5.59
C SER A 99 39.69 -30.73 4.43
N LYS A 100 39.38 -30.27 3.21
CA LYS A 100 39.01 -31.12 2.06
C LYS A 100 40.09 -31.28 0.96
N ALA A 101 41.35 -31.00 1.23
CA ALA A 101 42.45 -31.21 0.27
C ALA A 101 42.85 -32.69 0.10
N VAL A 102 41.93 -33.57 -0.34
CA VAL A 102 42.25 -34.86 -0.99
C VAL A 102 41.24 -35.09 -2.12
N PRO A 103 41.66 -35.26 -3.39
CA PRO A 103 40.72 -35.42 -4.50
C PRO A 103 40.27 -36.88 -4.61
N GLY A 104 38.95 -37.12 -4.62
CA GLY A 104 38.41 -38.48 -4.74
C GLY A 104 36.95 -38.51 -5.22
N LYS A 105 36.78 -38.54 -6.55
CA LYS A 105 35.72 -39.15 -7.38
C LYS A 105 34.35 -39.50 -6.72
N SER A 106 33.27 -38.92 -7.26
CA SER A 106 31.84 -39.26 -7.07
C SER A 106 31.53 -40.75 -7.47
N PRO A 107 30.37 -41.39 -7.13
CA PRO A 107 29.00 -40.83 -7.16
C PRO A 107 27.97 -41.31 -6.08
N ALA A 108 26.87 -40.54 -6.01
CA ALA A 108 25.49 -40.79 -5.53
C ALA A 108 25.18 -41.96 -4.56
N LYS A 109 24.74 -41.65 -3.33
CA LYS A 109 23.46 -42.11 -2.71
C LYS A 109 23.23 -41.39 -1.37
N ALA A 110 21.97 -41.09 -1.07
CA ALA A 110 21.50 -40.45 0.16
C ALA A 110 22.08 -41.07 1.43
N LEU A 111 22.71 -40.26 2.28
CA LEU A 111 23.20 -40.65 3.60
C LEU A 111 23.02 -39.50 4.60
N ALA A 112 22.61 -39.87 5.81
CA ALA A 112 22.43 -39.05 7.00
C ALA A 112 23.63 -38.10 7.26
N PRO A 113 23.42 -36.99 8.00
CA PRO A 113 24.42 -35.94 8.11
C PRO A 113 25.60 -36.40 8.99
N THR A 114 26.63 -36.94 8.33
CA THR A 114 27.99 -36.96 8.88
C THR A 114 28.49 -35.53 8.92
N GLY A 115 28.88 -35.07 10.11
CA GLY A 115 28.98 -33.67 10.54
C GLY A 115 30.05 -32.78 9.91
N ASP A 116 30.38 -32.96 8.62
CA ASP A 116 31.29 -32.03 7.91
C ASP A 116 30.96 -31.92 6.40
N ALA A 117 29.67 -31.83 6.07
CA ALA A 117 29.19 -31.63 4.71
C ALA A 117 28.57 -30.24 4.55
N VAL A 118 29.23 -29.36 3.78
CA VAL A 118 28.68 -28.06 3.37
C VAL A 118 27.68 -28.28 2.25
N THR A 119 26.42 -27.91 2.47
CA THR A 119 25.33 -27.99 1.48
C THR A 119 24.86 -26.58 1.16
N PHE A 120 24.86 -26.21 -0.12
CA PHE A 120 24.31 -24.95 -0.61
C PHE A 120 23.01 -25.24 -1.34
N GLU A 121 21.89 -24.77 -0.80
CA GLU A 121 20.58 -24.88 -1.45
C GLU A 121 20.20 -23.52 -2.03
N LEU A 122 20.07 -23.46 -3.36
CA LEU A 122 19.63 -22.26 -4.09
C LEU A 122 18.24 -22.52 -4.66
N TYR A 123 17.24 -21.81 -4.13
CA TYR A 123 15.90 -21.79 -4.69
C TYR A 123 15.74 -20.48 -5.48
N TRP A 124 15.58 -20.59 -6.81
CA TRP A 124 15.50 -19.43 -7.72
C TRP A 124 14.43 -19.63 -8.80
N ARG A 125 13.71 -18.55 -9.18
CA ARG A 125 12.68 -18.55 -10.24
C ARG A 125 13.05 -17.62 -11.41
N PRO A 126 13.89 -18.07 -12.34
CA PRO A 126 14.48 -17.21 -13.36
C PRO A 126 13.48 -16.62 -14.37
N GLU A 127 12.41 -17.35 -14.70
CA GLU A 127 11.40 -16.86 -15.65
C GLU A 127 10.63 -15.64 -15.12
N GLN A 128 10.38 -15.57 -13.81
CA GLN A 128 9.62 -14.49 -13.19
C GLN A 128 10.42 -13.19 -13.16
N ASP A 129 11.72 -13.27 -12.86
CA ASP A 129 12.61 -12.10 -12.89
C ASP A 129 12.91 -11.62 -14.30
N GLN A 130 13.09 -12.54 -15.26
CA GLN A 130 13.30 -12.18 -16.65
C GLN A 130 12.07 -11.48 -17.23
N PHE A 131 10.87 -11.98 -16.95
CA PHE A 131 9.62 -11.32 -17.31
C PHE A 131 9.49 -9.94 -16.66
N ALA A 132 9.81 -9.81 -15.37
CA ALA A 132 9.75 -8.52 -14.67
C ALA A 132 10.75 -7.49 -15.20
N GLN A 133 11.91 -7.91 -15.68
CA GLN A 133 12.89 -7.02 -16.32
C GLN A 133 12.44 -6.61 -17.73
N THR A 134 12.02 -7.55 -18.56
CA THR A 134 11.57 -7.26 -19.92
C THR A 134 10.32 -6.38 -19.94
N ALA A 135 9.39 -6.60 -19.00
CA ALA A 135 8.17 -5.79 -18.86
C ALA A 135 8.42 -4.34 -18.40
N LYS A 136 9.52 -4.07 -17.67
CA LYS A 136 9.89 -2.69 -17.26
C LYS A 136 10.52 -1.88 -18.40
N VAL A 137 11.03 -2.56 -19.44
CA VAL A 137 11.76 -1.97 -20.56
C VAL A 137 10.89 -1.89 -21.83
N SER A 138 9.77 -2.62 -21.88
CA SER A 138 8.82 -2.65 -23.02
C SER A 138 7.72 -1.60 -22.90
#